data_AF-A0A2W4T4B4-F1
#
_entry.id   AF-A0A2W4T4B4-F1
#
_cell.length_a   1.000
_cell.length_b   1.000
_cell.length_c   1.000
_cell.angle_alpha   90.00
_cell.angle_beta   90.00
_cell.angle_gamma   90.00
#
_symmetry.space_group_name_H-M   'P 1'
#
loop_
_entity.id
_entity.type
_entity.pdbx_description
1 polymer ?
#
loop_
_entity_poly.entity_id
_entity_poly.type
_entity_poly.pdbx_seq_one_letter_code
_entity_poly.pdbx_strand_id
1 'polypeptide(L)' 'MAAWSSAGGYGKAPDGGDQLFDAGVVKLFELHRLSIGKAAEFCGMGKVRFLFELGRLQVPAINLDDDQIADELNDD' A
#
# COMPACT_ATOMS: atom_id res chain seq x y z
N MET A 1 18.54 25.96 1.31
CA MET A 1 18.42 25.03 2.46
C MET A 1 17.02 25.16 3.02
N ALA A 2 16.11 24.23 2.73
CA ALA A 2 14.77 24.22 3.31
C ALA A 2 14.73 23.15 4.40
N ALA A 3 14.44 23.59 5.63
CA ALA A 3 14.27 22.76 6.81
C ALA A 3 12.82 22.28 6.87
N TRP A 4 12.60 20.97 6.70
CA TRP A 4 11.46 20.21 7.22
C TRP A 4 12.08 18.95 7.85
N SER A 5 12.21 18.91 9.17
CA SER A 5 11.18 18.57 10.17
C SER A 5 11.20 17.07 10.48
N SER A 6 11.77 16.81 11.64
CA SER A 6 11.79 15.56 12.38
C SER A 6 10.38 15.16 12.82
N ALA A 7 9.79 14.16 12.15
CA ALA A 7 8.87 13.15 12.68
C ALA A 7 8.44 12.24 11.52
N GLY A 8 8.76 10.94 11.59
CA GLY A 8 8.19 9.93 10.69
C GLY A 8 8.47 10.14 9.20
N GLY A 9 9.70 9.92 8.75
CA GLY A 9 10.07 9.97 7.34
C GLY A 9 9.54 8.77 6.54
N TYR A 10 8.23 8.69 6.31
CA TYR A 10 7.71 7.96 5.17
C TYR A 10 8.06 8.76 3.91
N GLY A 11 9.24 8.46 3.37
CA GLY A 11 9.74 8.77 2.03
C GLY A 11 9.21 10.05 1.39
N LYS A 12 10.05 11.08 1.36
CA LYS A 12 9.92 12.23 0.45
C LYS A 12 9.42 11.72 -0.92
N ALA A 13 8.22 12.14 -1.32
CA ALA A 13 7.63 11.76 -2.60
C ALA A 13 8.60 12.18 -3.72
N PRO A 14 8.90 11.30 -4.70
CA PRO A 14 9.69 11.70 -5.85
C PRO A 14 8.91 12.75 -6.64
N ASP A 15 9.56 13.88 -6.76
CA ASP A 15 9.51 14.88 -7.80
C ASP A 15 8.91 14.37 -9.13
N GLY A 16 7.63 14.65 -9.32
CA GLY A 16 7.12 15.28 -10.54
C GLY A 16 7.23 14.51 -11.85
N GLY A 17 6.57 13.36 -11.92
CA GLY A 17 5.92 12.89 -13.14
C GLY A 17 4.64 12.17 -12.69
N ASP A 18 3.48 12.49 -13.26
CA ASP A 18 2.16 12.08 -12.76
C ASP A 18 1.99 10.55 -12.72
N GLN A 19 2.54 9.90 -11.69
CA GLN A 19 2.38 8.48 -11.41
C GLN A 19 1.08 8.32 -10.66
N LEU A 20 0.02 8.20 -11.44
CA LEU A 20 -1.34 8.06 -10.97
C LEU A 20 -1.54 6.67 -10.39
N PHE A 21 -2.19 6.62 -9.23
CA PHE A 21 -2.66 5.38 -8.66
C PHE A 21 -3.73 4.78 -9.58
N ASP A 22 -3.45 3.60 -10.15
CA ASP A 22 -4.27 2.97 -11.19
C ASP A 22 -5.17 1.86 -10.61
N ALA A 23 -6.48 1.95 -10.84
CA ALA A 23 -7.47 1.00 -10.33
C ALA A 23 -7.32 -0.41 -10.93
N GLY A 24 -6.80 -0.54 -12.16
CA GLY A 24 -6.47 -1.82 -12.78
C GLY A 24 -5.29 -2.49 -12.08
N VAL A 25 -4.26 -1.73 -11.69
CA VAL A 25 -3.14 -2.25 -10.89
C VAL A 25 -3.63 -2.75 -9.53
N VAL A 26 -4.52 -2.00 -8.87
CA VAL A 26 -5.17 -2.46 -7.63
C VAL A 26 -5.94 -3.75 -7.85
N LYS A 27 -6.70 -3.86 -8.94
CA LYS A 27 -7.46 -5.08 -9.18
C LYS A 27 -6.56 -6.29 -9.42
N LEU A 28 -5.44 -6.10 -10.10
CA LEU A 28 -4.44 -7.15 -10.28
C LEU A 28 -3.74 -7.53 -8.97
N PHE A 29 -3.50 -6.57 -8.06
CA PHE A 29 -3.03 -6.83 -6.71
C PHE A 29 -4.05 -7.66 -5.91
N GLU A 30 -5.32 -7.25 -5.90
CA GLU A 30 -6.42 -7.92 -5.20
C GLU A 30 -6.62 -9.37 -5.69
N LEU A 31 -6.44 -9.61 -7.00
CA LEU A 31 -6.48 -10.95 -7.60
C LEU A 31 -5.20 -11.77 -7.38
N HIS A 32 -4.28 -11.30 -6.53
CA HIS A 32 -2.96 -11.89 -6.28
C HIS A 32 -2.16 -12.16 -7.57
N ARG A 33 -2.36 -11.34 -8.61
CA ARG A 33 -1.60 -11.37 -9.87
C ARG A 33 -0.36 -10.49 -9.80
N LEU A 34 -0.39 -9.47 -8.93
CA LEU A 34 0.75 -8.61 -8.62
C LEU A 34 1.07 -8.70 -7.13
N SER A 35 2.36 -8.80 -6.81
CA SER A 35 2.83 -8.58 -5.44
C SER A 35 2.75 -7.11 -5.10
N ILE A 36 2.73 -6.79 -3.80
CA ILE A 36 2.69 -5.40 -3.33
C ILE A 36 3.84 -4.55 -3.85
N GLY A 37 5.04 -5.11 -3.95
CA GLY A 37 6.20 -4.42 -4.48
C GLY A 37 6.04 -4.10 -5.97
N LYS A 38 5.52 -5.06 -6.73
CA LYS A 38 5.28 -4.93 -8.17
C LYS A 38 4.18 -3.92 -8.46
N ALA A 39 3.07 -3.97 -7.72
CA ALA A 39 1.97 -3.03 -7.84
C ALA A 39 2.39 -1.59 -7.46
N ALA A 40 3.17 -1.43 -6.39
CA ALA A 40 3.72 -0.13 -6.01
C ALA A 40 4.68 0.43 -7.08
N GLU A 41 5.54 -0.43 -7.66
CA GLU A 41 6.41 -0.08 -8.79
C GLU A 41 5.60 0.38 -10.01
N PHE A 42 4.52 -0.33 -10.36
CA PHE A 42 3.63 0.06 -11.47
C PHE A 42 2.95 1.42 -11.23
N CYS A 43 2.56 1.70 -9.99
CA CYS A 43 2.01 3.00 -9.60
C CYS A 43 3.08 4.06 -9.29
N GLY A 44 4.37 3.79 -9.56
CA GLY A 44 5.45 4.75 -9.37
C GLY A 44 5.69 5.19 -7.92
N MET A 45 5.28 4.39 -6.95
CA MET A 45 5.33 4.78 -5.53
C MET A 45 6.01 3.74 -4.65
N GLY A 46 6.46 4.18 -3.47
CA GLY A 46 6.99 3.25 -2.47
C GLY A 46 5.90 2.34 -1.90
N LYS A 47 6.29 1.13 -1.47
CA LYS A 47 5.39 0.11 -0.88
C LYS A 47 4.48 0.65 0.21
N VAL A 48 5.02 1.48 1.12
CA VAL A 48 4.22 2.04 2.21
C VAL A 48 3.18 3.05 1.71
N ARG A 49 3.52 3.85 0.69
CA ARG A 49 2.55 4.76 0.09
C ARG A 49 1.44 3.98 -0.62
N PHE A 50 1.79 2.91 -1.34
CA PHE A 50 0.82 2.04 -1.98
C PHE A 50 -0.15 1.41 -0.96
N LEU A 51 0.37 0.88 0.15
CA LEU A 51 -0.43 0.38 1.28
C LEU A 51 -1.38 1.43 1.85
N PHE A 52 -0.90 2.66 2.01
CA PHE A 52 -1.73 3.76 2.50
C PHE A 52 -2.89 4.08 1.54
N GLU A 53 -2.65 4.08 0.22
CA GLU A 53 -3.71 4.28 -0.77
C GLU A 53 -4.71 3.10 -0.81
N LEU A 54 -4.25 1.85 -0.67
CA LEU A 54 -5.14 0.69 -0.53
C LEU A 54 -6.10 0.85 0.65
N GLY A 55 -5.59 1.31 1.79
CA GLY A 55 -6.40 1.60 2.98
C GLY A 55 -7.48 2.66 2.73
N ARG A 56 -7.15 3.72 1.97
CA ARG A 56 -8.13 4.75 1.57
C ARG A 56 -9.25 4.21 0.67
N LEU A 57 -8.96 3.18 -0.11
CA LEU A 57 -9.92 2.49 -0.97
C LEU A 57 -10.61 1.30 -0.31
N GLN A 58 -10.30 1.03 0.97
CA GLN A 58 -10.81 -0.13 1.70
C GLN A 58 -10.48 -1.47 1.00
N VAL A 59 -9.33 -1.53 0.34
CA VAL A 59 -8.81 -2.76 -0.26
C VAL A 59 -7.93 -3.46 0.77
N PRO A 60 -8.24 -4.70 1.18
CA PRO A 60 -7.42 -5.43 2.14
C PRO A 60 -6.00 -5.64 1.60
N ALA A 61 -5.00 -5.24 2.39
CA ALA A 61 -3.60 -5.51 2.08
C ALA A 61 -3.17 -6.94 2.44
N ILE A 62 -3.93 -7.57 3.33
CA ILE A 62 -3.76 -8.93 3.84
C ILE A 62 -5.13 -9.60 3.68
N ASN A 63 -5.14 -10.83 3.18
CA ASN A 63 -6.33 -11.64 3.08
C ASN A 63 -6.17 -12.79 4.08
N LEU A 64 -6.81 -12.67 5.23
CA LEU A 64 -6.87 -13.72 6.25
C LEU A 64 -8.06 -14.62 5.95
N ASP A 65 -7.90 -15.93 6.10
CA ASP A 65 -9.04 -16.85 6.10
C ASP A 65 -9.77 -16.83 7.46
N ASP A 66 -10.94 -17.45 7.52
CA ASP A 66 -11.81 -17.42 8.70
C ASP A 66 -11.11 -17.99 9.95
N ASP A 67 -10.26 -19.00 9.77
CA ASP A 67 -9.52 -19.63 10.87
C ASP A 67 -8.44 -18.66 11.40
N GLN A 68 -7.70 -18.01 10.49
CA GLN A 68 -6.71 -16.99 10.84
C GLN A 68 -7.33 -15.75 11.51
N ILE A 69 -8.52 -15.32 11.04
CA ILE A 69 -9.26 -14.23 11.69
C ILE A 69 -9.70 -14.65 13.09
N ALA A 70 -10.20 -15.88 13.25
CA ALA A 70 -10.60 -16.40 14.55
C ALA A 70 -9.42 -16.46 15.52
N ASP A 71 -8.24 -16.87 15.05
CA ASP A 71 -7.02 -16.88 15.85
C ASP A 71 -6.62 -15.45 16.29
N GLU A 72 -6.61 -14.48 15.37
CA GLU A 72 -6.29 -13.07 15.70
C GLU A 72 -7.29 -12.44 16.69
N LEU A 73 -8.58 -12.82 16.63
CA LEU A 73 -9.62 -12.29 17.51
C LEU A 73 -9.68 -12.97 18.88
N ASN A 74 -9.15 -14.19 19.02
CA ASN A 74 -9.17 -14.95 20.27
C ASN A 74 -7.87 -14.84 21.08
N ASP A 75 -6.81 -14.23 20.53
CA ASP A 75 -5.56 -13.91 21.24
C ASP A 75 -5.76 -12.65 22.14
N ASP A 76 -6.38 -12.85 23.32
CA ASP A 76 -6.46 -11.90 24.45
C ASP A 76 -5.65 -12.40 25.67
#